data_AF-A0A5B8VTT8-F1
#
_entry.id   AF-A0A5B8VTT8-F1
#
_cell.length_a   1.000
_cell.length_b   1.000
_cell.length_c   1.000
_cell.angle_alpha   90.00
_cell.angle_beta   90.00
_cell.angle_gamma   90.00
#
_symmetry.space_group_name_H-M   'P 1'
#
loop_
_entity.id
_entity.type
_entity.pdbx_description
1 polymer ?
#
loop_
_entity_poly.entity_id
_entity_poly.type
_entity_poly.pdbx_seq_one_letter_code
_entity_poly.pdbx_strand_id
1 'polypeptide(L)'
;MESYVASTATYNVLFYFGQVNLPSFKRLSSALFALKFVDEDKKLVIYHYENNDELRKIKPEIEKLFPKIDFQLKKMTQLRNLPAKLEPDHD
;
A
#
# COMPACT_ATOMS: atom_id res chain seq x y z
N MET A 1 11.09 -8.39 33.70
CA MET A 1 11.41 -8.83 32.32
C MET A 1 10.20 -8.47 31.49
N GLU A 2 10.18 -7.26 30.94
CA GLU A 2 9.06 -6.81 30.11
C GLU A 2 9.14 -7.53 28.77
N SER A 3 8.18 -8.43 28.54
CA SER A 3 8.02 -9.10 27.26
C SER A 3 7.54 -8.08 26.23
N TYR A 4 8.44 -7.66 25.33
CA TYR A 4 8.08 -6.97 24.10
C TYR A 4 7.22 -7.94 23.26
N VAL A 5 5.91 -7.76 23.31
CA VAL A 5 5.02 -8.35 22.30
C VAL A 5 5.20 -7.50 21.05
N ALA A 6 6.11 -7.89 20.16
CA ALA A 6 6.10 -7.35 18.82
C ALA A 6 4.71 -7.64 18.25
N SER A 7 3.90 -6.59 18.06
CA SER A 7 2.64 -6.75 17.35
C SER A 7 3.00 -7.29 15.98
N THR A 8 2.64 -8.54 15.71
CA THR A 8 2.81 -9.15 14.39
C THR A 8 1.75 -8.55 13.48
N ALA A 9 1.88 -7.25 13.20
CA ALA A 9 1.05 -6.59 12.22
C ALA A 9 1.19 -7.37 10.91
N THR A 10 0.07 -7.85 10.40
CA THR A 10 0.05 -8.65 9.17
C THR A 10 -0.23 -7.69 8.02
N TYR A 11 0.58 -7.77 6.97
CA TYR A 11 0.54 -6.80 5.87
C TYR A 11 0.15 -7.50 4.56
N ASN A 12 -0.75 -6.87 3.82
CA ASN A 12 -1.01 -7.17 2.42
C ASN A 12 -0.16 -6.21 1.57
N VAL A 13 0.86 -6.74 0.91
CA VAL A 13 1.83 -5.93 0.15
C VAL A 13 1.64 -6.15 -1.34
N LEU A 14 1.52 -5.06 -2.10
CA LEU A 14 1.38 -5.06 -3.55
C LEU A 14 2.43 -4.17 -4.21
N PHE A 15 3.10 -4.68 -5.24
CA PHE A 15 3.98 -3.90 -6.11
C PHE A 15 3.23 -3.54 -7.40
N TYR A 16 2.88 -2.27 -7.55
CA TYR A 16 2.04 -1.75 -8.61
C TYR A 16 2.88 -1.12 -9.74
N PHE A 17 2.90 -1.79 -10.89
CA PHE A 17 3.62 -1.38 -12.11
C PHE A 17 2.72 -0.69 -13.14
N GLY A 18 1.61 -0.07 -12.71
CA GLY A 18 0.69 0.66 -13.59
C GLY A 18 0.78 2.17 -13.45
N GLN A 19 -0.11 2.87 -14.17
CA GLN A 19 -0.20 4.32 -14.14
C GLN A 19 -0.73 4.83 -12.79
N VAL A 20 -0.09 5.85 -12.24
CA VAL A 20 -0.49 6.49 -10.99
C VAL A 20 -1.56 7.55 -11.27
N ASN A 21 -2.78 7.08 -11.52
CA ASN A 21 -3.98 7.89 -11.72
C ASN A 21 -5.23 7.24 -11.11
N LEU A 22 -6.25 8.05 -10.78
CA LEU A 22 -7.46 7.58 -10.10
C LEU A 22 -8.22 6.47 -10.86
N PRO A 23 -8.42 6.53 -12.20
CA PRO A 23 -9.06 5.45 -12.94
C PRO A 23 -8.36 4.09 -12.78
N SER A 24 -7.03 4.09 -12.77
CA SER A 24 -6.27 2.85 -12.62
C SER A 24 -6.39 2.29 -11.20
N PHE A 25 -6.38 3.15 -10.19
CA PHE A 25 -6.61 2.73 -8.79
C PHE A 25 -8.04 2.25 -8.54
N LYS A 26 -9.07 2.78 -9.22
CA LYS A 26 -10.45 2.25 -9.15
C LYS A 26 -10.55 0.81 -9.68
N ARG A 27 -9.84 0.52 -10.78
CA ARG A 27 -9.76 -0.85 -11.31
C ARG A 27 -9.00 -1.76 -10.35
N LEU A 28 -7.90 -1.26 -9.80
CA LEU A 28 -7.09 -2.00 -8.84
C LEU A 28 -7.90 -2.35 -7.59
N SER A 29 -8.57 -1.37 -6.95
CA SER A 29 -9.39 -1.62 -5.76
C SER A 29 -10.46 -2.67 -6.03
N SER A 30 -11.17 -2.56 -7.16
CA SER A 30 -12.18 -3.54 -7.58
C SER A 30 -11.61 -4.95 -7.66
N ALA A 31 -10.42 -5.12 -8.23
CA ALA A 31 -9.74 -6.41 -8.32
C ALA A 31 -9.31 -6.94 -6.94
N LEU A 32 -8.76 -6.09 -6.08
CA LEU A 32 -8.30 -6.49 -4.74
C LEU A 32 -9.46 -6.96 -3.85
N PHE A 33 -10.62 -6.27 -3.90
CA PHE A 33 -11.82 -6.72 -3.19
C PHE A 33 -12.40 -8.01 -3.78
N ALA A 34 -12.45 -8.13 -5.11
CA ALA A 34 -12.97 -9.34 -5.77
C ALA A 34 -12.13 -10.59 -5.44
N LEU A 35 -10.82 -10.42 -5.30
CA LEU A 35 -9.88 -11.49 -4.95
C LEU A 35 -9.77 -11.74 -3.43
N LYS A 36 -10.50 -10.99 -2.59
CA LYS A 36 -10.37 -11.01 -1.13
C LYS A 36 -8.92 -10.82 -0.67
N PHE A 37 -8.18 -9.95 -1.37
CA PHE A 37 -6.80 -9.63 -1.02
C PHE A 37 -6.71 -8.62 0.12
N VAL A 38 -7.75 -7.81 0.32
CA VAL A 38 -7.86 -6.80 1.37
C VAL A 38 -8.72 -7.31 2.52
N ASP A 39 -8.17 -7.26 3.73
CA ASP A 39 -8.83 -7.63 4.98
C ASP A 39 -8.74 -6.45 5.96
N GLU A 40 -9.77 -6.22 6.79
CA GLU A 40 -9.81 -5.10 7.75
C GLU A 40 -8.78 -5.22 8.88
N ASP A 41 -8.29 -6.44 9.16
CA ASP A 41 -7.27 -6.74 10.17
C ASP A 41 -5.83 -6.59 9.68
N LYS A 42 -5.65 -6.33 8.38
CA LYS A 42 -4.34 -6.22 7.74
C LYS A 42 -4.13 -4.86 7.11
N LYS A 43 -2.91 -4.36 7.25
CA LYS A 43 -2.49 -3.14 6.58
C LYS A 43 -2.23 -3.41 5.09
N LEU A 44 -2.83 -2.61 4.22
CA LEU A 44 -2.54 -2.62 2.78
C LEU A 44 -1.41 -1.65 2.47
N VAL A 45 -0.31 -2.16 1.91
CA VAL A 45 0.81 -1.33 1.43
C VAL A 45 0.95 -1.52 -0.08
N ILE A 46 0.69 -0.45 -0.83
CA ILE A 46 0.91 -0.42 -2.27
C ILE A 46 2.19 0.37 -2.56
N TYR A 47 3.14 -0.31 -3.21
CA TYR A 47 4.34 0.30 -3.74
C TYR A 47 4.13 0.70 -5.20
N HIS A 48 4.43 1.96 -5.55
CA HIS A 48 4.38 2.43 -6.94
C HIS A 48 5.74 2.94 -7.40
N TYR A 49 6.00 2.86 -8.72
CA TYR A 49 7.29 3.23 -9.31
C TYR A 49 7.24 4.56 -10.08
N GLU A 50 6.06 5.06 -10.41
CA GLU A 50 5.92 6.28 -11.21
C GLU A 50 6.14 7.55 -10.36
N ASN A 51 6.96 8.46 -10.88
CA ASN A 51 7.13 9.80 -10.35
C ASN A 51 6.04 10.70 -10.92
N ASN A 52 4.90 10.74 -10.24
CA ASN A 52 3.84 11.68 -10.59
C ASN A 52 3.67 12.69 -9.44
N ASP A 53 4.08 13.94 -9.66
CA ASP A 53 3.88 15.04 -8.69
C ASP A 53 2.39 15.31 -8.42
N GLU A 54 1.52 14.89 -9.34
CA GLU A 54 0.07 14.96 -9.15
C GLU A 54 -0.48 13.90 -8.20
N LEU A 55 0.35 12.92 -7.78
CA LEU A 55 -0.05 11.92 -6.79
C LEU A 55 -0.57 12.57 -5.51
N ARG A 56 0.03 13.69 -5.09
CA ARG A 56 -0.43 14.44 -3.91
C ARG A 56 -1.88 14.89 -4.02
N LYS A 57 -2.34 15.21 -5.24
CA LYS A 57 -3.72 15.66 -5.50
C LYS A 57 -4.71 14.50 -5.47
N ILE A 58 -4.31 13.34 -5.98
CA ILE A 58 -5.20 12.17 -6.12
C ILE A 58 -5.12 11.20 -4.93
N LYS A 59 -4.10 11.30 -4.08
CA LYS A 59 -3.92 10.42 -2.92
C LYS A 59 -5.14 10.36 -1.99
N PRO A 60 -5.79 11.49 -1.63
CA PRO A 60 -7.00 11.45 -0.81
C PRO A 60 -8.14 10.69 -1.49
N GLU A 61 -8.26 10.78 -2.81
CA GLU A 61 -9.28 10.06 -3.58
C GLU A 61 -8.96 8.56 -3.67
N ILE A 62 -7.68 8.18 -3.72
CA ILE A 62 -7.24 6.79 -3.68
C ILE A 62 -7.51 6.17 -2.31
N GLU A 63 -7.24 6.90 -1.21
CA GLU A 63 -7.53 6.45 0.16
C GLU A 63 -9.02 6.11 0.34
N LYS A 64 -9.93 6.90 -0.24
CA LYS A 64 -11.38 6.62 -0.22
C LYS A 64 -11.78 5.32 -0.92
N LEU A 65 -10.93 4.75 -1.78
CA LEU A 65 -11.20 3.48 -2.45
C LEU A 65 -11.02 2.27 -1.53
N PHE A 66 -10.35 2.45 -0.38
CA PHE A 66 -10.08 1.39 0.60
C PHE A 66 -10.69 1.76 1.96
N PRO A 67 -12.02 1.90 2.05
CA PRO A 67 -12.67 2.33 3.28
C PRO A 67 -12.42 1.30 4.39
N LYS A 68 -12.11 1.79 5.60
CA LYS A 68 -11.82 0.96 6.80
C LYS A 68 -10.57 0.08 6.72
N ILE A 69 -9.79 0.18 5.65
CA ILE A 69 -8.49 -0.49 5.53
C ILE A 69 -7.39 0.50 5.94
N ASP A 70 -6.47 0.07 6.81
CA ASP A 70 -5.23 0.83 7.02
C ASP A 70 -4.40 0.77 5.72
N PHE A 71 -4.39 1.87 4.98
CA PHE A 71 -3.82 1.96 3.64
C PHE A 71 -2.60 2.87 3.61
N GLN A 72 -1.52 2.38 3.01
CA GLN A 72 -0.33 3.17 2.68
C GLN A 72 0.04 3.05 1.21
N LEU A 73 0.27 4.20 0.59
CA LEU A 73 0.85 4.31 -0.74
C LEU A 73 2.30 4.78 -0.61
N LYS A 74 3.26 3.90 -0.91
CA LYS A 74 4.70 4.16 -0.81
C LYS A 74 5.32 4.21 -2.20
N LYS A 75 6.18 5.21 -2.43
CA LYS A 75 6.97 5.30 -3.65
C LYS A 75 8.20 4.41 -3.53
N MET A 76 8.45 3.55 -4.52
CA MET A 76 9.72 2.85 -4.61
C MET A 76 10.79 3.71 -5.28
N THR A 77 11.93 3.84 -4.61
CA THR A 77 13.09 4.59 -5.08
C THR A 77 13.97 3.78 -6.04
N GLN A 78 13.83 2.45 -6.10
CA GLN A 78 14.63 1.57 -6.97
C GLN A 78 13.80 0.44 -7.59
N LEU A 79 13.82 0.33 -8.92
CA LEU A 79 13.14 -0.71 -9.71
C LEU A 79 13.70 -2.14 -9.51
N ARG A 80 14.90 -2.28 -8.92
CA ARG A 80 15.65 -3.55 -8.88
C ARG A 80 15.89 -4.13 -7.48
N ASN A 81 15.55 -3.40 -6.43
CA ASN A 81 15.73 -3.86 -5.05
C ASN A 81 14.37 -3.93 -4.36
N LEU A 82 13.65 -5.04 -4.60
CA LEU A 82 12.64 -5.49 -3.65
C LEU A 82 13.35 -5.62 -2.29
N PRO A 83 12.93 -4.88 -1.26
CA PRO A 83 13.59 -4.98 0.03
C PRO A 83 13.42 -6.41 0.54
N ALA A 84 14.53 -7.09 0.85
CA ALA A 84 14.52 -8.46 1.35
C ALA A 84 13.73 -8.60 2.66
N LYS A 85 13.47 -7.47 3.34
CA LYS A 85 12.69 -7.35 4.56
C LYS A 85 12.04 -5.97 4.60
N LEU A 86 10.77 -5.89 5.02
CA LEU A 86 10.12 -4.61 5.31
C LEU A 86 10.91 -3.94 6.44
N GLU A 87 11.50 -2.77 6.18
CA GLU A 87 12.13 -2.01 7.26
C GLU A 87 11.04 -1.46 8.19
N PRO A 88 11.25 -1.52 9.52
CA PRO A 88 10.34 -0.89 10.46
C PRO A 88 10.35 0.63 10.23
N ASP A 89 9.16 1.24 10.17
CA ASP A 89 9.03 2.71 10.15
C ASP A 89 9.67 3.24 11.46
N HIS A 90 10.70 4.09 11.34
CA HIS A 90 11.16 4.92 12.44
C HIS A 90 10.33 6.21 12.43
N ASP A 91 9.69 6.49 13.58
CA ASP A 91 8.77 7.61 13.85
C ASP A 91 9.24 8.99 13.35
#